data_AF-A0A7Y5RQ16-F1
#
_entry.id   AF-A0A7Y5RQ16-F1
#
_cell.length_a   1.000
_cell.length_b   1.000
_cell.length_c   1.000
_cell.angle_alpha   90.00
_cell.angle_beta   90.00
_cell.angle_gamma   90.00
#
_symmetry.space_group_name_H-M   'P 1'
#
loop_
_entity.id
_entity.type
_entity.pdbx_description
1 polymer ?
#
loop_
_entity_poly.entity_id
_entity_poly.type
_entity_poly.pdbx_seq_one_letter_code
_entity_poly.pdbx_strand_id
1 'polypeptide(L)'
;MSRPSWIGNTGKRWRTQERLPGLEPEREIRLRACKLAEKWSHAHPQAPLEAAWLQALPKVYERKDSKAAERFVEAHVGPVPAAQCLHVFRAQSVAAQLFRLCGEEKRAKNGLLSADKALRRAPAEQTPSFLGLAVHYENALRLLSPGEGTPAERKLRRRARTFFFKLLDRGYGCFESIVAREGQ
;
A
#
# COMPACT_ATOMS: atom_id res chain seq x y z
N MET A 1 -47.10 -7.71 -38.82
CA MET A 1 -46.44 -7.43 -37.53
C MET A 1 -45.44 -8.53 -37.26
N SER A 2 -44.18 -8.28 -37.62
CA SER A 2 -43.12 -9.29 -37.67
C SER A 2 -42.14 -9.07 -36.51
N ARG A 3 -42.00 -10.07 -35.63
CA ARG A 3 -40.99 -10.09 -34.57
C ARG A 3 -39.65 -10.55 -35.16
N PRO A 4 -38.52 -9.88 -34.90
CA PRO A 4 -37.22 -10.39 -35.31
C PRO A 4 -36.76 -11.50 -34.35
N SER A 5 -36.50 -12.66 -34.94
CA SER A 5 -35.76 -13.78 -34.38
C SER A 5 -34.25 -13.51 -34.43
N TRP A 6 -33.56 -13.56 -33.30
CA TRP A 6 -32.12 -13.89 -33.26
C TRP A 6 -31.83 -14.75 -32.02
N ILE A 7 -31.88 -16.07 -32.25
CA ILE A 7 -31.18 -17.06 -31.44
C ILE A 7 -29.74 -17.07 -31.97
N GLY A 8 -28.81 -16.57 -31.16
CA GLY A 8 -27.38 -16.55 -31.44
C GLY A 8 -26.63 -17.24 -30.31
N ASN A 9 -26.48 -18.54 -30.44
CA ASN A 9 -25.73 -19.44 -29.57
C ASN A 9 -24.22 -19.10 -29.61
N THR A 10 -23.65 -18.55 -28.54
CA THR A 10 -22.24 -18.81 -28.19
C THR A 10 -22.10 -18.93 -26.68
N GLY A 11 -22.51 -20.09 -26.16
CA GLY A 11 -21.95 -20.62 -24.93
C GLY A 11 -20.44 -20.83 -25.11
N LYS A 12 -19.64 -19.79 -24.84
CA LYS A 12 -18.22 -19.99 -24.53
C LYS A 12 -18.15 -20.48 -23.09
N ARG A 13 -18.29 -21.81 -22.95
CA ARG A 13 -17.72 -22.57 -21.83
C ARG A 13 -16.32 -21.99 -21.59
N TRP A 14 -16.11 -21.37 -20.44
CA TRP A 14 -14.77 -21.22 -19.89
C TRP A 14 -14.24 -22.65 -19.78
N ARG A 15 -13.41 -23.05 -20.74
CA ARG A 15 -12.68 -24.31 -20.67
C ARG A 15 -11.95 -24.28 -19.34
N THR A 16 -12.27 -25.27 -18.51
CA THR A 16 -11.51 -25.68 -17.36
C THR A 16 -10.05 -25.71 -17.78
N GLN A 17 -9.32 -24.67 -17.41
CA GLN A 17 -7.89 -24.60 -17.64
C GLN A 17 -7.31 -25.71 -16.78
N GLU A 18 -6.65 -26.63 -17.45
CA GLU A 18 -6.03 -27.84 -16.91
C GLU A 18 -5.34 -27.51 -15.59
N ARG A 19 -5.74 -28.21 -14.53
CA ARG A 19 -5.06 -28.15 -13.23
C ARG A 19 -3.63 -28.63 -13.47
N LEU A 20 -2.69 -27.71 -13.47
CA LEU A 20 -1.28 -28.05 -13.29
C LEU A 20 -1.16 -28.77 -11.94
N PRO A 21 -0.61 -29.99 -11.90
CA PRO A 21 -0.53 -30.75 -10.66
C PRO A 21 0.48 -30.10 -9.72
N GLY A 22 0.05 -29.79 -8.50
CA GLY A 22 0.95 -29.72 -7.33
C GLY A 22 1.46 -28.35 -6.87
N LEU A 23 0.80 -27.24 -7.19
CA LEU A 23 1.09 -25.96 -6.53
C LEU A 23 -0.19 -25.37 -5.94
N GLU A 24 -0.22 -25.24 -4.61
CA GLU A 24 -1.29 -24.61 -3.83
C GLU A 24 -1.85 -23.38 -4.56
N PRO A 25 -3.19 -23.26 -4.75
CA PRO A 25 -3.83 -22.18 -5.50
C PRO A 25 -3.35 -20.78 -5.12
N GLU A 26 -2.97 -20.59 -3.85
CA GLU A 26 -2.41 -19.35 -3.33
C GLU A 26 -1.07 -18.96 -3.95
N ARG A 27 -0.21 -19.94 -4.25
CA ARG A 27 1.13 -19.69 -4.81
C ARG A 27 1.04 -19.24 -6.26
N GLU A 28 0.07 -19.78 -7.02
CA GLU A 28 -0.18 -19.37 -8.39
C GLU A 28 -0.81 -17.98 -8.46
N ILE A 29 -1.75 -17.66 -7.57
CA ILE A 29 -2.31 -16.31 -7.44
C ILE A 29 -1.21 -15.30 -7.08
N ARG A 30 -0.30 -15.64 -6.15
CA ARG A 30 0.85 -14.78 -5.78
C ARG A 30 1.80 -14.54 -6.94
N LEU A 31 2.17 -15.59 -7.69
CA LEU A 31 3.03 -15.46 -8.88
C LEU A 31 2.38 -14.60 -9.98
N ARG A 32 1.07 -14.74 -10.17
CA ARG A 32 0.31 -13.90 -11.12
C ARG A 32 0.28 -12.44 -10.67
N ALA A 33 0.07 -12.17 -9.38
CA ALA A 33 0.11 -10.82 -8.82
C ALA A 33 1.49 -10.16 -8.99
N CYS A 34 2.58 -10.88 -8.74
CA CYS A 34 3.95 -10.38 -8.96
C CYS A 34 4.22 -10.06 -10.44
N LYS A 35 3.82 -10.94 -11.37
CA LYS A 35 3.99 -10.70 -12.82
C LYS A 35 3.13 -9.54 -13.32
N LEU A 36 1.94 -9.35 -12.76
CA LEU A 36 1.09 -8.19 -13.05
C LEU A 36 1.73 -6.90 -12.53
N ALA A 37 2.29 -6.92 -11.32
CA ALA A 37 3.02 -5.79 -10.75
C ALA A 37 4.24 -5.39 -11.60
N GLU A 38 5.00 -6.36 -12.11
CA GLU A 38 6.13 -6.12 -13.02
C GLU A 38 5.67 -5.50 -14.35
N LYS A 39 4.60 -6.01 -14.96
CA LYS A 39 4.06 -5.42 -16.20
C LYS A 39 3.52 -4.00 -15.99
N TRP A 40 2.89 -3.74 -14.84
CA TRP A 40 2.42 -2.41 -14.47
C TRP A 40 3.60 -1.45 -14.18
N SER A 41 4.69 -1.97 -13.61
CA SER A 41 5.97 -1.27 -13.37
C SER A 41 6.52 -0.56 -14.60
N HIS A 42 6.40 -1.20 -15.76
CA HIS A 42 6.95 -0.70 -17.02
C HIS A 42 6.08 0.37 -17.68
N ALA A 43 4.80 0.47 -17.33
CA ALA A 43 3.86 1.39 -17.98
C ALA A 43 3.77 2.76 -17.28
N HIS A 44 4.18 2.88 -16.02
CA HIS A 44 3.97 4.11 -15.22
C HIS A 44 5.26 4.51 -14.47
N PRO A 45 5.72 5.78 -14.50
CA PRO A 45 6.95 6.22 -13.81
C PRO A 45 6.87 6.14 -12.27
N GLN A 46 5.69 5.91 -11.70
CA GLN A 46 5.49 5.63 -10.27
C GLN A 46 5.60 4.14 -9.93
N ALA A 47 5.59 3.28 -10.94
CA ALA A 47 5.45 1.85 -10.76
C ALA A 47 6.74 1.07 -10.44
N PRO A 48 7.98 1.60 -10.58
CA PRO A 48 9.16 0.94 -10.01
C PRO A 48 9.10 0.79 -8.49
N LEU A 49 8.61 1.81 -7.78
CA LEU A 49 8.48 1.77 -6.32
C LEU A 49 7.38 0.81 -5.87
N GLU A 50 6.24 0.84 -6.56
CA GLU A 50 5.10 -0.05 -6.26
C GLU A 50 5.43 -1.51 -6.58
N ALA A 51 6.16 -1.78 -7.67
CA ALA A 51 6.65 -3.11 -7.99
C ALA A 51 7.67 -3.61 -6.96
N ALA A 52 8.65 -2.78 -6.57
CA ALA A 52 9.60 -3.12 -5.51
C ALA A 52 8.90 -3.39 -4.17
N TRP A 53 7.87 -2.60 -3.85
CA TRP A 53 7.03 -2.81 -2.67
C TRP A 53 6.30 -4.17 -2.73
N LEU A 54 5.63 -4.47 -3.84
CA LEU A 54 4.91 -5.73 -4.06
C LEU A 54 5.84 -6.96 -4.07
N GLN A 55 7.10 -6.80 -4.49
CA GLN A 55 8.11 -7.85 -4.41
C GLN A 55 8.66 -8.06 -2.99
N ALA A 56 8.74 -7.00 -2.18
CA ALA A 56 9.24 -7.07 -0.81
C ALA A 56 8.19 -7.61 0.18
N LEU A 57 6.91 -7.26 -0.02
CA LEU A 57 5.81 -7.59 0.89
C LEU A 57 5.71 -9.08 1.24
N PRO A 58 5.70 -10.04 0.29
CA PRO A 58 5.59 -11.46 0.62
C PRO A 58 6.77 -11.95 1.47
N LYS A 59 7.99 -11.50 1.17
CA LYS A 59 9.21 -11.88 1.92
C LYS A 59 9.13 -11.40 3.37
N VAL A 60 8.68 -10.17 3.56
CA VAL A 60 8.52 -9.56 4.88
C VAL A 60 7.36 -10.18 5.65
N TYR A 61 6.21 -10.40 5.01
CA TYR A 61 5.01 -10.91 5.67
C TYR A 61 5.15 -12.37 6.09
N GLU A 62 5.67 -13.23 5.20
CA GLU A 62 5.78 -14.67 5.44
C GLU A 62 6.99 -15.05 6.30
N ARG A 63 8.11 -14.35 6.13
CA ARG A 63 9.40 -14.77 6.73
C ARG A 63 9.95 -13.80 7.76
N LYS A 64 9.26 -12.67 8.00
CA LYS A 64 9.77 -11.57 8.84
C LYS A 64 11.17 -11.11 8.42
N ASP A 65 11.47 -11.22 7.12
CA ASP A 65 12.81 -10.95 6.57
C ASP A 65 13.10 -9.43 6.58
N SER A 66 13.71 -8.93 7.65
CA SER A 66 14.14 -7.53 7.76
C SER A 66 15.13 -7.12 6.69
N LYS A 67 15.94 -8.04 6.14
CA LYS A 67 16.87 -7.74 5.04
C LYS A 67 16.14 -7.40 3.74
N ALA A 68 14.90 -7.88 3.55
CA ALA A 68 14.08 -7.45 2.42
C ALA A 68 13.62 -5.99 2.59
N ALA A 69 13.30 -5.56 3.82
CA ALA A 69 12.99 -4.17 4.13
C ALA A 69 14.22 -3.25 3.97
N GLU A 70 15.39 -3.70 4.41
CA GLU A 70 16.64 -2.93 4.29
C GLU A 70 17.05 -2.73 2.83
N ARG A 71 17.00 -3.77 2.00
CA ARG A 71 17.26 -3.65 0.56
C ARG A 71 16.30 -2.67 -0.13
N PHE A 72 15.04 -2.63 0.29
CA PHE A 72 14.08 -1.65 -0.21
C PHE A 72 14.49 -0.22 0.16
N VAL A 73 14.91 0.00 1.41
CA VAL A 73 15.40 1.31 1.88
C VAL A 73 16.65 1.73 1.11
N GLU A 74 17.65 0.87 0.98
CA GLU A 74 18.88 1.18 0.24
C GLU A 74 18.60 1.58 -1.21
N ALA A 75 17.64 0.94 -1.87
CA ALA A 75 17.30 1.22 -3.26
C ALA A 75 16.44 2.48 -3.48
N HIS A 76 15.63 2.89 -2.48
CA HIS A 76 14.57 3.88 -2.70
C HIS A 76 14.50 4.99 -1.66
N VAL A 77 15.24 4.87 -0.56
CA VAL A 77 15.25 5.83 0.55
C VAL A 77 16.66 6.39 0.67
N GLY A 78 16.88 7.50 -0.04
CA GLY A 78 18.16 8.21 -0.06
C GLY A 78 17.99 9.73 0.05
N PRO A 79 19.09 10.50 0.00
CA PRO A 79 19.03 11.94 -0.16
C PRO A 79 18.50 12.25 -1.57
N VAL A 80 17.22 12.62 -1.64
CA VAL A 80 16.57 12.99 -2.89
C VAL A 80 16.35 14.50 -2.92
N PRO A 81 16.57 15.20 -4.04
CA PRO A 81 16.32 16.64 -4.14
C PRO A 81 14.92 17.02 -3.66
N ALA A 82 14.76 18.24 -3.12
CA ALA A 82 13.48 18.75 -2.62
C ALA A 82 12.35 18.67 -3.66
N ALA A 83 12.66 18.70 -4.95
CA ALA A 83 11.70 18.51 -6.03
C ALA A 83 10.98 17.13 -6.01
N GLN A 84 11.53 16.14 -5.31
CA GLN A 84 11.01 14.76 -5.25
C GLN A 84 10.44 14.40 -3.86
N CYS A 85 9.97 15.38 -3.09
CA CYS A 85 9.37 15.15 -1.77
C CYS A 85 8.26 14.09 -1.77
N LEU A 86 7.45 13.98 -2.83
CA LEU A 86 6.44 12.92 -2.94
C LEU A 86 7.02 11.51 -3.14
N HIS A 87 8.16 11.38 -3.84
CA HIS A 87 8.85 10.09 -3.95
C HIS A 87 9.38 9.66 -2.58
N VAL A 88 10.05 10.57 -1.88
CA VAL A 88 10.56 10.32 -0.51
C VAL A 88 9.41 9.95 0.43
N PHE A 89 8.30 10.69 0.39
CA PHE A 89 7.11 10.40 1.17
C PHE A 89 6.63 8.95 0.96
N ARG A 90 6.51 8.51 -0.29
CA ARG A 90 6.03 7.17 -0.63
C ARG A 90 7.02 6.09 -0.18
N ALA A 91 8.29 6.23 -0.53
CA ALA A 91 9.33 5.27 -0.18
C ALA A 91 9.43 5.10 1.33
N GLN A 92 9.41 6.19 2.09
CA GLN A 92 9.44 6.16 3.55
C GLN A 92 8.16 5.55 4.15
N SER A 93 6.99 5.80 3.55
CA SER A 93 5.73 5.21 4.01
C SER A 93 5.70 3.69 3.80
N VAL A 94 6.24 3.21 2.67
CA VAL A 94 6.41 1.77 2.41
C VAL A 94 7.44 1.18 3.35
N ALA A 95 8.61 1.79 3.51
CA ALA A 95 9.64 1.33 4.42
C ALA A 95 9.11 1.20 5.86
N ALA A 96 8.32 2.18 6.32
CA ALA A 96 7.66 2.11 7.63
C ALA A 96 6.71 0.91 7.73
N GLN A 97 5.98 0.58 6.66
CA GLN A 97 5.13 -0.62 6.62
C GLN A 97 5.96 -1.90 6.74
N LEU A 98 7.05 -2.00 5.97
CA LEU A 98 7.90 -3.19 5.94
C LEU A 98 8.56 -3.43 7.30
N PHE A 99 9.17 -2.39 7.90
CA PHE A 99 9.75 -2.51 9.25
C PHE A 99 8.71 -2.84 10.32
N ARG A 100 7.51 -2.25 10.24
CA ARG A 100 6.40 -2.60 11.14
C ARG A 100 6.05 -4.09 11.04
N LEU A 101 5.96 -4.62 9.82
CA LEU A 101 5.66 -6.03 9.61
C LEU A 101 6.76 -6.96 10.13
N CYS A 102 8.02 -6.51 10.13
CA CYS A 102 9.14 -7.21 10.76
C CYS A 102 9.23 -7.05 12.29
N GLY A 103 8.37 -6.24 12.92
CA GLY A 103 8.43 -5.96 14.36
C GLY A 103 9.45 -4.89 14.77
N GLU A 104 10.05 -4.18 13.80
CA GLU A 104 11.04 -3.12 14.05
C GLU A 104 10.36 -1.77 14.28
N GLU A 105 9.62 -1.66 15.39
CA GLU A 105 8.72 -0.54 15.67
C GLU A 105 9.42 0.83 15.67
N LYS A 106 10.63 0.92 16.27
CA LYS A 106 11.40 2.17 16.33
C LYS A 106 11.78 2.68 14.94
N ARG A 107 12.23 1.78 14.04
CA ARG A 107 12.56 2.14 12.65
C ARG A 107 11.30 2.50 11.86
N ALA A 108 10.22 1.76 12.07
CA ALA A 108 8.93 2.04 11.44
C ALA A 108 8.41 3.44 11.81
N LYS A 109 8.46 3.83 13.09
CA LYS A 109 8.09 5.17 13.56
C LYS A 109 8.98 6.26 12.97
N ASN A 110 10.31 6.05 12.94
CA ASN A 110 11.24 7.01 12.34
C ASN A 110 10.98 7.23 10.85
N GLY A 111 10.74 6.15 10.10
CA GLY A 111 10.38 6.22 8.68
C GLY A 111 9.04 6.95 8.48
N LEU A 112 8.05 6.65 9.31
CA LEU A 112 6.74 7.30 9.27
C LEU A 112 6.83 8.82 9.49
N LEU A 113 7.56 9.27 10.52
CA LEU A 113 7.74 10.71 10.79
C LEU A 113 8.55 11.40 9.68
N SER A 114 9.51 10.70 9.10
CA SER A 114 10.28 11.18 7.94
C SER A 114 9.39 11.33 6.70
N ALA A 115 8.50 10.37 6.45
CA ALA A 115 7.48 10.47 5.40
C ALA A 115 6.57 11.69 5.61
N ASP A 116 6.06 11.88 6.82
CA ASP A 116 5.18 13.01 7.14
C ASP A 116 5.89 14.37 6.98
N LYS A 117 7.19 14.43 7.28
CA LYS A 117 8.03 15.61 7.03
C LYS A 117 8.20 15.87 5.53
N ALA A 118 8.42 14.83 4.73
CA ALA A 118 8.53 14.95 3.27
C ALA A 118 7.21 15.40 2.65
N LEU A 119 6.08 14.83 3.09
CA LEU A 119 4.75 15.21 2.61
C LEU A 119 4.44 16.69 2.88
N ARG A 120 4.77 17.18 4.07
CA ARG A 120 4.56 18.59 4.45
C ARG A 120 5.47 19.57 3.71
N ARG A 121 6.57 19.08 3.11
CA ARG A 121 7.50 19.87 2.30
C ARG A 121 7.20 19.79 0.81
N ALA A 122 6.28 18.92 0.39
CA ALA A 122 5.92 18.80 -1.01
C ALA A 122 5.33 20.13 -1.51
N PRO A 123 5.70 20.57 -2.74
CA PRO A 123 5.11 21.76 -3.35
C PRO A 123 3.59 21.66 -3.42
N ALA A 124 2.89 22.79 -3.32
CA ALA A 124 1.42 22.82 -3.26
C ALA A 124 0.76 22.25 -4.53
N GLU A 125 1.46 22.33 -5.67
CA GLU A 125 1.01 21.82 -6.96
C GLU A 125 1.13 20.30 -7.05
N GLN A 126 1.92 19.68 -6.16
CA GLN A 126 2.13 18.24 -6.13
C GLN A 126 1.11 17.55 -5.21
N THR A 127 0.23 16.74 -5.81
CA THR A 127 -0.74 15.96 -5.04
C THR A 127 -0.21 14.53 -4.78
N PRO A 128 -0.14 14.09 -3.51
CA PRO A 128 0.21 12.70 -3.19
C PRO A 128 -0.85 11.73 -3.74
N SER A 129 -0.42 10.53 -4.14
CA SER A 129 -1.38 9.50 -4.56
C SER A 129 -2.24 9.04 -3.38
N PHE A 130 -3.48 8.69 -3.67
CA PHE A 130 -4.41 8.15 -2.68
C PHE A 130 -3.84 6.92 -1.96
N LEU A 131 -3.31 5.96 -2.72
CA LEU A 131 -2.71 4.75 -2.17
C LEU A 131 -1.54 5.07 -1.24
N GLY A 132 -0.68 6.02 -1.61
CA GLY A 132 0.43 6.47 -0.77
C GLY A 132 -0.04 7.08 0.55
N LEU A 133 -1.10 7.91 0.51
CA LEU A 133 -1.73 8.45 1.72
C LEU A 133 -2.36 7.36 2.58
N ALA A 134 -3.06 6.40 1.97
CA ALA A 134 -3.70 5.30 2.68
C ALA A 134 -2.67 4.44 3.44
N VAL A 135 -1.58 4.03 2.78
CA VAL A 135 -0.49 3.27 3.42
C VAL A 135 0.14 4.08 4.56
N HIS A 136 0.43 5.35 4.33
CA HIS A 136 1.02 6.22 5.33
C HIS A 136 0.14 6.35 6.58
N TYR A 137 -1.14 6.69 6.39
CA TYR A 137 -2.06 6.91 7.49
C TYR A 137 -2.48 5.62 8.17
N GLU A 138 -2.57 4.49 7.46
CA GLU A 138 -2.77 3.19 8.08
C GLU A 138 -1.61 2.86 9.03
N ASN A 139 -0.36 3.06 8.58
CA ASN A 139 0.81 2.86 9.43
C ASN A 139 0.78 3.78 10.66
N ALA A 140 0.37 5.04 10.49
CA ALA A 140 0.20 5.95 11.62
C ALA A 140 -0.86 5.45 12.61
N LEU A 141 -1.98 4.92 12.13
CA LEU A 141 -3.03 4.39 13.01
C LEU A 141 -2.60 3.12 13.77
N ARG A 142 -1.76 2.28 13.14
CA ARG A 142 -1.27 1.03 13.73
C ARG A 142 -0.06 1.21 14.65
N LEU A 143 0.82 2.18 14.38
CA LEU A 143 2.07 2.39 15.13
C LEU A 143 1.93 3.39 16.27
N LEU A 144 1.00 4.35 16.16
CA LEU A 144 0.89 5.45 17.11
C LEU A 144 -0.32 5.20 18.02
N SER A 145 -0.02 5.11 19.31
CA SER A 145 -1.03 4.98 20.36
C SER A 145 -1.94 6.21 20.45
N PRO A 146 -3.20 6.04 20.85
CA PRO A 146 -4.06 7.15 21.22
C PRO A 146 -3.55 7.80 22.52
N GLY A 147 -3.52 9.14 22.59
CA GLY A 147 -3.18 9.88 23.81
C GLY A 147 -1.70 9.91 24.19
N GLU A 148 -0.93 8.89 23.83
CA GLU A 148 0.50 8.77 24.14
C GLU A 148 1.40 9.25 22.98
N GLY A 149 2.70 9.41 23.27
CA GLY A 149 3.72 9.82 22.30
C GLY A 149 3.98 11.33 22.25
N THR A 150 4.74 11.77 21.26
CA THR A 150 5.12 13.18 21.06
C THR A 150 3.97 14.00 20.48
N PRO A 151 3.98 15.35 20.61
CA PRO A 151 2.98 16.21 19.95
C PRO A 151 2.89 15.99 18.43
N ALA A 152 4.01 15.68 17.77
CA ALA A 152 4.06 15.39 16.35
C ALA A 152 3.32 14.09 16.00
N GLU A 153 3.53 13.03 16.78
CA GLU A 153 2.85 11.74 16.60
C GLU A 153 1.35 11.87 16.83
N ARG A 154 0.92 12.55 17.91
CA ARG A 154 -0.50 12.81 18.17
C ARG A 154 -1.15 13.58 17.03
N LYS A 155 -0.48 14.60 16.48
CA LYS A 155 -0.99 15.37 15.33
C LYS A 155 -1.08 14.51 14.07
N LEU A 156 -0.09 13.65 13.81
CA LEU A 156 -0.11 12.74 12.67
C LEU A 156 -1.23 11.71 12.78
N ARG A 157 -1.42 11.09 13.96
CA ARG A 157 -2.53 10.16 14.23
C ARG A 157 -3.89 10.84 14.01
N ARG A 158 -4.06 12.08 14.47
CA ARG A 158 -5.31 12.85 14.25
C ARG A 158 -5.58 13.11 12.77
N ARG A 159 -4.54 13.45 11.98
CA ARG A 159 -4.67 13.59 10.52
C ARG A 159 -5.06 12.27 9.86
N ALA A 160 -4.45 11.16 10.28
CA ALA A 160 -4.77 9.83 9.78
C ALA A 160 -6.25 9.46 10.02
N ARG A 161 -6.75 9.67 11.25
CA ARG A 161 -8.18 9.49 11.58
C ARG A 161 -9.06 10.33 10.66
N THR A 162 -8.75 11.62 10.54
CA THR A 162 -9.53 12.56 9.72
C THR A 162 -9.56 12.15 8.24
N PHE A 163 -8.44 11.66 7.71
CA PHE A 163 -8.36 11.17 6.33
C PHE A 163 -9.32 10.00 6.11
N PHE A 164 -9.31 8.98 6.97
CA PHE A 164 -10.19 7.82 6.81
C PHE A 164 -11.66 8.14 7.09
N PHE A 165 -11.98 8.96 8.10
CA PHE A 165 -13.36 9.41 8.31
C PHE A 165 -13.91 10.12 7.07
N LYS A 166 -13.17 11.08 6.50
CA LYS A 166 -13.58 11.78 5.28
C LYS A 166 -13.74 10.85 4.06
N LEU A 167 -13.05 9.72 4.02
CA LEU A 167 -13.20 8.73 2.96
C LEU A 167 -14.44 7.87 3.12
N LEU A 168 -14.72 7.44 4.36
CA LEU A 168 -15.94 6.72 4.70
C LEU A 168 -17.17 7.61 4.44
N ASP A 169 -17.13 8.87 4.87
CA ASP A 169 -18.20 9.86 4.64
C ASP A 169 -18.47 10.11 3.14
N ARG A 170 -17.47 9.88 2.28
CA ARG A 170 -17.58 10.00 0.82
C ARG A 170 -18.05 8.71 0.13
N GLY A 171 -18.46 7.70 0.88
CA GLY A 171 -19.03 6.45 0.34
C GLY A 171 -18.01 5.39 -0.07
N TYR A 172 -16.72 5.54 0.28
CA TYR A 172 -15.70 4.49 0.07
C TYR A 172 -15.73 3.42 1.18
N GLY A 173 -16.93 3.13 1.70
CA GLY A 173 -17.24 2.40 2.93
C GLY A 173 -17.02 0.88 2.91
N CYS A 174 -16.00 0.35 2.23
CA CYS A 174 -15.68 -1.09 2.27
C CYS A 174 -14.63 -1.46 3.34
N PHE A 175 -14.31 -0.57 4.28
CA PHE A 175 -13.26 -0.80 5.31
C PHE A 175 -13.76 -0.55 6.75
N GLU A 176 -14.93 -1.06 7.10
CA GLU A 176 -15.47 -1.01 8.48
C GLU A 176 -14.51 -1.61 9.53
N SER A 177 -13.56 -2.46 9.13
CA SER A 177 -12.61 -3.11 10.03
C SER A 177 -11.42 -2.26 10.49
N ILE A 178 -11.18 -1.07 9.92
CA ILE A 178 -10.01 -0.23 10.27
C ILE A 178 -10.32 0.77 11.38
N VAL A 179 -11.60 1.15 11.57
CA VAL A 179 -12.01 2.18 12.53
C VAL A 179 -12.61 1.58 13.81
N ALA A 180 -13.06 0.32 13.78
CA ALA A 180 -13.73 -0.33 14.90
C ALA A 180 -12.76 -1.02 15.88
N ARG A 181 -11.95 -0.25 16.63
CA ARG A 181 -11.41 -0.66 17.93
C ARG A 181 -11.10 0.56 18.80
N GLU A 182 -12.14 1.12 19.41
CA GLU A 182 -12.07 1.94 20.63
C GLU A 182 -13.49 1.90 21.23
N GLY A 183 -13.73 0.93 22.12
CA GLY A 183 -15.05 0.73 22.75
C GLY A 183 -15.33 -0.68 23.26
N GLN A 184 -14.36 -1.36 23.88
CA GLN A 184 -14.55 -2.37 24.94
C GLN A 184 -13.33 -2.35 25.85
#